data_AF-A0A711M3K3-F1
#
_entry.id   AF-A0A711M3K3-F1
#
_cell.length_a   1.000
_cell.length_b   1.000
_cell.length_c   1.000
_cell.angle_alpha   90.00
_cell.angle_beta   90.00
_cell.angle_gamma   90.00
#
_symmetry.space_group_name_H-M   'P 1'
#
loop_
_entity.id
_entity.type
_entity.pdbx_description
1 polymer ?
#
loop_
_entity_poly.entity_id
_entity_poly.type
_entity_poly.pdbx_seq_one_letter_code
_entity_poly.pdbx_strand_id
1 'polypeptide(L)'
;MSKEKFERTKPHVNVGTIGHVDHGKTTLTAAITTVLAKTYGGAARAFDQIDNAPEEKARGITINTSHVEYDTPTRHYAHVDCPGHADYVKNMITGAAQMDGAILVVAATDGPMPQTREHILLGRQVGVPYIIVFLNKCDMVDDEELLELVEMEVRELLSQYDFPGDDTPIVRGSALKALEGDAEWEAKIIELAGFLDSYIPEPERAIDKPFLLPIEDVFSISGRGTVVTGRVERGIIKVGEEVEIVGIKETQKST
;
A
#
# COMPACT_ATOMS: atom_id res chain seq x y z
N MET A 1 5.92 20.36 -19.52
CA MET A 1 7.22 20.15 -18.84
C MET A 1 7.43 18.65 -18.76
N SER A 2 8.51 18.13 -19.36
CA SER A 2 8.86 16.72 -19.18
C SER A 2 9.14 16.51 -17.69
N LYS A 3 8.38 15.64 -17.02
CA LYS A 3 8.78 15.14 -15.70
C LYS A 3 10.20 14.61 -15.82
N GLU A 4 11.03 14.81 -14.80
CA GLU A 4 12.39 14.26 -14.77
C GLU A 4 12.37 12.76 -15.09
N LYS A 5 13.40 12.30 -15.80
CA LYS A 5 13.53 10.89 -16.14
C LYS A 5 13.78 10.14 -14.83
N PHE A 6 12.94 9.16 -14.54
CA PHE A 6 13.10 8.33 -13.34
C PHE A 6 14.45 7.59 -13.38
N GLU A 7 15.27 7.78 -12.36
CA GLU A 7 16.54 7.08 -12.19
C GLU A 7 16.41 5.99 -11.12
N ARG A 8 16.61 4.73 -11.52
CA ARG A 8 16.62 3.58 -10.61
C ARG A 8 17.93 3.53 -9.82
N THR A 9 18.02 4.32 -8.75
CA THR A 9 19.21 4.39 -7.88
C THR A 9 19.09 3.51 -6.64
N LYS A 10 17.88 3.12 -6.24
CA LYS A 10 17.59 2.30 -5.05
C LYS A 10 16.77 1.06 -5.42
N PRO A 11 16.86 -0.03 -4.62
CA PRO A 11 15.93 -1.16 -4.74
C PRO A 11 14.47 -0.71 -4.63
N HIS A 12 13.61 -1.33 -5.42
CA HIS A 12 12.20 -0.96 -5.56
C HIS A 12 11.28 -2.04 -4.98
N VAL A 13 10.44 -1.63 -4.02
CA VAL A 13 9.49 -2.51 -3.33
C VAL A 13 8.08 -1.93 -3.46
N ASN A 14 7.11 -2.76 -3.83
CA ASN A 14 5.70 -2.38 -3.85
C ASN A 14 5.09 -2.71 -2.50
N VAL A 15 4.48 -1.73 -1.87
CA VAL A 15 3.77 -1.91 -0.60
C VAL A 15 2.38 -1.30 -0.69
N GLY A 16 1.58 -1.43 0.35
CA GLY A 16 0.29 -0.75 0.38
C GLY A 16 -0.48 -0.96 1.66
N THR A 17 -1.48 -0.13 1.89
CA THR A 17 -2.33 -0.18 3.09
C THR A 17 -3.55 -1.05 2.86
N ILE A 18 -3.80 -1.95 3.81
CA ILE A 18 -5.00 -2.78 3.89
C ILE A 18 -5.61 -2.69 5.29
N GLY A 19 -6.87 -3.09 5.46
CA GLY A 19 -7.58 -3.05 6.73
C GLY A 19 -8.98 -2.46 6.60
N HIS A 20 -9.71 -2.49 7.71
CA HIS A 20 -11.11 -2.09 7.77
C HIS A 20 -11.35 -0.62 7.40
N VAL A 21 -12.58 -0.31 6.97
CA VAL A 21 -13.03 1.07 6.74
C VAL A 21 -12.81 1.92 7.99
N ASP A 22 -12.51 3.20 7.81
CA ASP A 22 -12.28 4.18 8.89
C ASP A 22 -11.14 3.90 9.88
N HIS A 23 -10.33 2.85 9.66
CA HIS A 23 -9.10 2.62 10.45
C HIS A 23 -7.95 3.60 10.11
N GLY A 24 -8.11 4.44 9.09
CA GLY A 24 -7.17 5.51 8.76
C GLY A 24 -6.06 5.13 7.78
N LYS A 25 -6.32 4.23 6.82
CA LYS A 25 -5.37 3.84 5.75
C LYS A 25 -4.85 5.05 4.97
N THR A 26 -5.76 5.84 4.39
CA THR A 26 -5.41 7.01 3.57
C THR A 26 -4.72 8.11 4.39
N THR A 27 -5.14 8.31 5.64
CA THR A 27 -4.46 9.21 6.58
C THR A 27 -3.03 8.75 6.85
N LEU A 28 -2.82 7.45 7.06
CA LEU A 28 -1.48 6.87 7.23
C LEU A 28 -0.64 7.05 5.97
N THR A 29 -1.19 6.80 4.79
CA THR A 29 -0.50 7.01 3.51
C THR A 29 -0.06 8.46 3.33
N ALA A 30 -0.92 9.43 3.65
CA ALA A 30 -0.58 10.85 3.66
C ALA A 30 0.52 11.19 4.68
N ALA A 31 0.44 10.61 5.89
CA ALA A 31 1.44 10.79 6.94
C ALA A 31 2.81 10.24 6.52
N ILE A 32 2.87 9.04 5.92
CA ILE A 32 4.10 8.42 5.41
C ILE A 32 4.77 9.36 4.40
N THR A 33 4.05 9.79 3.36
CA THR A 33 4.65 10.65 2.34
C THR A 33 5.11 12.00 2.91
N THR A 34 4.37 12.56 3.86
CA THR A 34 4.69 13.86 4.48
C THR A 34 5.92 13.77 5.38
N VAL A 35 5.95 12.78 6.29
CA VAL A 35 7.05 12.61 7.25
C VAL A 35 8.33 12.18 6.55
N LEU A 36 8.25 11.27 5.58
CA LEU A 36 9.44 10.86 4.82
C LEU A 36 9.96 11.98 3.92
N ALA A 37 9.07 12.78 3.31
CA ALA A 37 9.50 13.96 2.55
C ALA A 37 10.21 14.99 3.44
N LYS A 38 9.72 15.19 4.67
CA LYS A 38 10.34 16.07 5.67
C LYS A 38 11.71 15.55 6.12
N THR A 39 11.84 14.23 6.28
CA THR A 39 13.04 13.60 6.87
C THR A 39 14.14 13.33 5.84
N TYR A 40 13.77 12.85 4.65
CA TYR A 40 14.70 12.36 3.63
C TYR A 40 14.64 13.13 2.31
N GLY A 41 13.74 14.11 2.20
CA GLY A 41 13.42 14.78 0.94
C GLY A 41 12.40 14.02 0.10
N GLY A 42 11.99 14.60 -1.02
CA GLY A 42 10.93 14.05 -1.89
C GLY A 42 9.67 14.92 -1.89
N ALA A 43 8.56 14.36 -2.36
CA ALA A 43 7.29 15.06 -2.50
C ALA A 43 6.25 14.50 -1.53
N ALA A 44 5.73 15.36 -0.64
CA ALA A 44 4.60 15.02 0.20
C ALA A 44 3.30 14.88 -0.63
N ARG A 45 2.41 13.97 -0.23
CA ARG A 45 1.07 13.83 -0.79
C ARG A 45 0.04 14.07 0.31
N ALA A 46 -0.75 15.12 0.13
CA ALA A 46 -1.85 15.42 1.05
C ALA A 46 -3.00 14.41 0.87
N PHE A 47 -3.79 14.21 1.93
CA PHE A 47 -4.97 13.34 1.93
C PHE A 47 -5.89 13.56 0.71
N ASP A 48 -6.23 14.82 0.43
CA ASP A 48 -7.11 15.21 -0.69
C ASP A 48 -6.54 14.94 -2.10
N GLN A 49 -5.25 14.61 -2.19
CA GLN A 49 -4.59 14.20 -3.43
C GLN A 49 -4.65 12.68 -3.63
N ILE A 50 -4.82 11.92 -2.54
CA ILE A 50 -4.95 10.47 -2.54
C ILE A 50 -6.40 10.11 -2.83
N ASP A 51 -7.33 10.57 -2.00
CA ASP A 51 -8.79 10.51 -2.22
C ASP A 51 -9.23 11.71 -3.07
N ASN A 52 -8.91 11.66 -4.36
CA ASN A 52 -9.11 12.78 -5.27
C ASN A 52 -10.44 12.73 -6.05
N ALA A 53 -11.12 11.57 -6.11
CA ALA A 53 -12.33 11.45 -6.88
C ALA A 53 -13.48 12.25 -6.21
N PRO A 54 -14.35 12.93 -6.98
CA PRO A 54 -15.47 13.68 -6.40
C PRO A 54 -16.39 12.82 -5.52
N GLU A 55 -16.53 11.53 -5.86
CA GLU A 55 -17.33 10.58 -5.09
C GLU A 55 -16.66 10.19 -3.77
N GLU A 56 -15.33 10.03 -3.75
CA GLU A 56 -14.55 9.73 -2.54
C GLU A 56 -14.66 10.90 -1.56
N LYS A 57 -14.48 12.13 -2.03
CA LYS A 57 -14.63 13.35 -1.19
C LYS A 57 -16.04 13.52 -0.64
N ALA A 58 -17.06 13.15 -1.40
CA ALA A 58 -18.45 13.26 -0.96
C ALA A 58 -18.83 12.20 0.08
N ARG A 59 -18.23 11.00 0.00
CA ARG A 59 -18.55 9.87 0.88
C ARG A 59 -17.57 9.70 2.04
N GLY A 60 -16.39 10.31 1.98
CA GLY A 60 -15.33 10.17 2.99
C GLY A 60 -14.71 8.77 3.04
N ILE A 61 -14.80 8.01 1.94
CA ILE A 61 -14.25 6.66 1.83
C ILE A 61 -13.45 6.54 0.53
N THR A 62 -12.34 5.81 0.59
CA THR A 62 -11.57 5.40 -0.60
C THR A 62 -12.38 4.43 -1.44
N ILE A 63 -12.45 4.67 -2.74
CA ILE A 63 -13.18 3.85 -3.71
C ILE A 63 -12.19 3.21 -4.67
N ASN A 64 -11.30 4.02 -5.25
CA ASN A 64 -10.28 3.58 -6.19
C ASN A 64 -8.96 3.34 -5.46
N THR A 65 -8.11 2.46 -6.02
CA THR A 65 -6.74 2.35 -5.56
C THR A 65 -5.97 3.61 -5.92
N SER A 66 -5.21 4.15 -4.96
CA SER A 66 -4.37 5.33 -5.19
C SER A 66 -2.90 4.94 -5.08
N HIS A 67 -2.11 5.38 -6.05
CA HIS A 67 -0.68 5.08 -6.14
C HIS A 67 0.12 6.31 -5.72
N VAL A 68 0.93 6.16 -4.67
CA VAL A 68 1.87 7.19 -4.22
C VAL A 68 3.28 6.61 -4.16
N GLU A 69 4.27 7.47 -4.35
CA GLU A 69 5.68 7.10 -4.29
C GLU A 69 6.36 7.85 -3.14
N TYR A 70 7.28 7.18 -2.46
CA TYR A 70 8.14 7.78 -1.45
C TYR A 70 9.44 6.99 -1.31
N ASP A 71 10.41 7.61 -0.66
CA ASP A 71 11.77 7.11 -0.52
C ASP A 71 12.16 7.01 0.94
N THR A 72 12.86 5.93 1.28
CA THR A 72 13.75 5.87 2.45
C THR A 72 15.19 6.11 1.98
N PRO A 73 16.17 6.27 2.88
CA PRO A 73 17.58 6.31 2.49
C PRO A 73 18.04 5.04 1.76
N THR A 74 17.35 3.91 1.98
CA THR A 74 17.77 2.59 1.48
C THR A 74 16.98 2.14 0.25
N ARG A 75 15.69 2.50 0.13
CA ARG A 75 14.76 1.94 -0.85
C ARG A 75 13.83 3.00 -1.44
N HIS A 76 13.31 2.69 -2.62
CA HIS A 76 12.19 3.40 -3.24
C HIS A 76 10.93 2.54 -3.10
N TYR A 77 9.83 3.16 -2.67
CA TYR A 77 8.54 2.50 -2.49
C TYR A 77 7.50 3.04 -3.46
N ALA A 78 6.80 2.12 -4.14
CA ALA A 78 5.48 2.40 -4.70
C ALA A 78 4.45 1.88 -3.70
N HIS A 79 3.53 2.73 -3.29
CA HIS A 79 2.53 2.43 -2.28
C HIS A 79 1.13 2.50 -2.88
N VAL A 80 0.37 1.41 -2.71
CA VAL A 80 -1.01 1.30 -3.14
C VAL A 80 -1.94 1.47 -1.94
N ASP A 81 -2.69 2.56 -1.88
CA ASP A 81 -3.73 2.77 -0.87
C ASP A 81 -5.00 2.02 -1.29
N CYS A 82 -5.38 0.98 -0.55
CA CYS A 82 -6.55 0.16 -0.90
C CYS A 82 -7.81 0.55 -0.11
N PRO A 83 -9.00 0.44 -0.72
CA PRO A 83 -10.25 0.69 -0.02
C PRO A 83 -10.52 -0.40 1.03
N GLY A 84 -11.18 0.00 2.14
CA GLY A 84 -11.54 -0.92 3.25
C GLY A 84 -13.03 -1.22 3.38
N HIS A 85 -13.87 -0.66 2.51
CA HIS A 85 -15.30 -0.88 2.52
C HIS A 85 -15.65 -2.14 1.72
N ALA A 86 -16.59 -2.95 2.22
CA ALA A 86 -16.91 -4.27 1.65
C ALA A 86 -17.31 -4.20 0.16
N ASP A 87 -18.07 -3.18 -0.22
CA ASP A 87 -18.51 -2.97 -1.62
C ASP A 87 -17.36 -2.80 -2.62
N TYR A 88 -16.17 -2.39 -2.15
CA TYR A 88 -15.00 -2.10 -2.98
C TYR A 88 -13.88 -3.13 -2.80
N VAL A 89 -14.17 -4.29 -2.23
CA VAL A 89 -13.19 -5.39 -2.02
C VAL A 89 -12.48 -5.80 -3.32
N LYS A 90 -13.16 -5.70 -4.46
CA LYS A 90 -12.58 -6.02 -5.78
C LYS A 90 -11.36 -5.14 -6.10
N ASN A 91 -11.44 -3.85 -5.77
CA ASN A 91 -10.35 -2.91 -6.02
C ASN A 91 -9.18 -3.19 -5.07
N MET A 92 -9.48 -3.56 -3.82
CA MET A 92 -8.47 -4.03 -2.88
C MET A 92 -7.75 -5.29 -3.38
N ILE A 93 -8.47 -6.28 -3.92
CA ILE A 93 -7.88 -7.51 -4.47
C ILE A 93 -6.86 -7.18 -5.58
N THR A 94 -7.23 -6.29 -6.50
CA THR A 94 -6.34 -5.88 -7.61
C THR A 94 -5.11 -5.13 -7.09
N GLY A 95 -5.28 -4.23 -6.11
CA GLY A 95 -4.16 -3.50 -5.50
C GLY A 95 -3.22 -4.42 -4.70
N ALA A 96 -3.78 -5.33 -3.89
CA ALA A 96 -3.04 -6.27 -3.06
C ALA A 96 -2.20 -7.24 -3.90
N ALA A 97 -2.66 -7.64 -5.09
CA ALA A 97 -1.91 -8.51 -6.00
C ALA A 97 -0.57 -7.90 -6.47
N GLN A 98 -0.35 -6.60 -6.28
CA GLN A 98 0.88 -5.92 -6.64
C GLN A 98 1.88 -5.83 -5.48
N MET A 99 1.44 -6.07 -4.24
CA MET A 99 2.24 -5.79 -3.05
C MET A 99 3.27 -6.90 -2.80
N ASP A 100 4.54 -6.50 -2.66
CA ASP A 100 5.61 -7.34 -2.13
C ASP A 100 5.54 -7.44 -0.59
N GLY A 101 4.79 -6.54 0.05
CA GLY A 101 4.33 -6.65 1.43
C GLY A 101 3.28 -5.58 1.75
N ALA A 102 2.43 -5.81 2.74
CA ALA A 102 1.32 -4.92 3.09
C ALA A 102 1.47 -4.31 4.49
N ILE A 103 0.86 -3.14 4.67
CA ILE A 103 0.68 -2.48 5.96
C ILE A 103 -0.78 -2.70 6.37
N LEU A 104 -1.00 -3.54 7.38
CA LEU A 104 -2.31 -3.74 7.97
C LEU A 104 -2.60 -2.63 8.97
N VAL A 105 -3.62 -1.81 8.69
CA VAL A 105 -4.02 -0.70 9.56
C VAL A 105 -5.19 -1.13 10.44
N VAL A 106 -4.97 -1.10 11.76
CA VAL A 106 -5.98 -1.46 12.77
C VAL A 106 -6.18 -0.28 13.71
N ALA A 107 -7.41 0.20 13.88
CA ALA A 107 -7.68 1.24 14.87
C ALA A 107 -7.67 0.62 16.28
N ALA A 108 -6.90 1.21 17.19
CA ALA A 108 -6.83 0.82 18.60
C ALA A 108 -8.17 0.94 19.32
N THR A 109 -9.04 1.85 18.88
CA THR A 109 -10.40 2.04 19.44
C THR A 109 -11.36 0.91 19.10
N ASP A 110 -11.11 0.20 18.00
CA ASP A 110 -12.07 -0.72 17.38
C ASP A 110 -11.57 -2.17 17.40
N GLY A 111 -10.26 -2.36 17.32
CA GLY A 111 -9.64 -3.68 17.20
C GLY A 111 -9.88 -4.38 15.84
N PRO A 112 -9.68 -5.70 15.77
CA PRO A 112 -9.85 -6.46 14.53
C PRO A 112 -11.32 -6.60 14.09
N MET A 113 -11.72 -5.77 13.12
CA MET A 113 -13.04 -5.79 12.48
C MET A 113 -13.16 -6.83 11.34
N PRO A 114 -14.38 -7.11 10.80
CA PRO A 114 -14.59 -8.14 9.77
C PRO A 114 -13.69 -8.00 8.53
N GLN A 115 -13.54 -6.79 8.00
CA GLN A 115 -12.70 -6.52 6.83
C GLN A 115 -11.21 -6.64 7.17
N THR A 116 -10.79 -6.48 8.42
CA THR A 116 -9.43 -6.80 8.84
C THR A 116 -9.13 -8.28 8.56
N ARG A 117 -10.05 -9.18 8.93
CA ARG A 117 -9.91 -10.63 8.67
C ARG A 117 -9.94 -10.92 7.18
N GLU A 118 -10.90 -10.33 6.47
CA GLU A 118 -11.07 -10.51 5.04
C GLU A 118 -9.83 -10.06 4.25
N HIS A 119 -9.23 -8.92 4.61
CA HIS A 119 -8.06 -8.40 3.92
C HIS A 119 -6.81 -9.25 4.18
N ILE A 120 -6.63 -9.80 5.39
CA ILE A 120 -5.52 -10.73 5.66
C ILE A 120 -5.68 -12.00 4.81
N LEU A 121 -6.88 -12.57 4.79
CA LEU A 121 -7.18 -13.76 4.00
C LEU A 121 -6.96 -13.52 2.50
N LEU A 122 -7.51 -12.43 1.96
CA LEU A 122 -7.40 -12.08 0.55
C LEU A 122 -5.96 -11.73 0.17
N GLY A 123 -5.25 -10.97 1.01
CA GLY A 123 -3.84 -10.64 0.82
C GLY A 123 -3.01 -11.91 0.61
N ARG A 124 -3.23 -12.93 1.45
CA ARG A 124 -2.58 -14.22 1.26
C ARG A 124 -2.97 -14.94 -0.02
N GLN A 125 -4.26 -14.95 -0.37
CA GLN A 125 -4.74 -15.60 -1.60
C GLN A 125 -4.19 -14.97 -2.87
N VAL A 126 -3.95 -13.65 -2.87
CA VAL A 126 -3.32 -12.94 -4.00
C VAL A 126 -1.79 -12.92 -3.93
N GLY A 127 -1.20 -13.55 -2.91
CA GLY A 127 0.24 -13.79 -2.82
C GLY A 127 1.05 -12.71 -2.11
N VAL A 128 0.44 -11.86 -1.28
CA VAL A 128 1.16 -10.93 -0.39
C VAL A 128 1.97 -11.76 0.62
N PRO A 129 3.32 -11.68 0.61
CA PRO A 129 4.14 -12.58 1.41
C PRO A 129 4.43 -12.06 2.83
N TYR A 130 4.36 -10.74 3.05
CA TYR A 130 4.68 -10.11 4.33
C TYR A 130 3.63 -9.08 4.71
N ILE A 131 3.32 -8.99 6.01
CA ILE A 131 2.47 -7.96 6.59
C ILE A 131 3.25 -7.29 7.73
N ILE A 132 3.18 -5.96 7.80
CA ILE A 132 3.52 -5.15 8.97
C ILE A 132 2.23 -4.53 9.50
N VAL A 133 2.08 -4.41 10.81
CA VAL A 133 0.87 -3.81 11.39
C VAL A 133 1.17 -2.39 11.85
N PHE A 134 0.26 -1.48 11.55
CA PHE A 134 0.18 -0.17 12.17
C PHE A 134 -1.09 -0.10 13.02
N LEU A 135 -0.91 -0.16 14.35
CA LEU A 135 -1.99 0.04 15.31
C LEU A 135 -2.21 1.55 15.45
N ASN A 136 -3.22 2.05 14.74
CA ASN A 136 -3.53 3.46 14.56
C ASN A 136 -4.48 3.99 15.64
N LYS A 137 -4.62 5.31 15.72
CA LYS A 137 -5.51 6.02 16.67
C LYS A 137 -5.15 5.75 18.14
N CYS A 138 -3.88 5.48 18.44
CA CYS A 138 -3.43 5.31 19.84
C CYS A 138 -3.57 6.60 20.65
N ASP A 139 -3.67 7.77 20.01
CA ASP A 139 -3.97 9.05 20.68
C ASP A 139 -5.37 9.12 21.30
N MET A 140 -6.25 8.18 20.95
CA MET A 140 -7.63 8.11 21.45
C MET A 140 -7.81 7.05 22.55
N VAL A 141 -6.75 6.34 22.94
CA VAL A 141 -6.79 5.25 23.91
C VAL A 141 -5.76 5.51 25.01
N ASP A 142 -6.25 5.83 26.20
CA ASP A 142 -5.41 6.10 27.38
C ASP A 142 -5.03 4.83 28.18
N ASP A 143 -5.67 3.69 27.87
CA ASP A 143 -5.50 2.42 28.58
C ASP A 143 -4.50 1.50 27.84
N GLU A 144 -3.33 1.33 28.43
CA GLU A 144 -2.26 0.47 27.90
C GLU A 144 -2.69 -1.00 27.83
N GLU A 145 -3.50 -1.48 28.78
CA GLU A 145 -3.96 -2.88 28.78
C GLU A 145 -4.87 -3.15 27.59
N LEU A 146 -5.65 -2.16 27.16
CA LEU A 146 -6.49 -2.26 25.97
C LEU A 146 -5.64 -2.32 24.70
N LEU A 147 -4.56 -1.52 24.61
CA LEU A 147 -3.64 -1.56 23.46
C LEU A 147 -2.95 -2.92 23.34
N GLU A 148 -2.49 -3.47 24.46
CA GLU A 148 -1.90 -4.82 24.51
C GLU A 148 -2.91 -5.89 24.10
N LEU A 149 -4.15 -5.81 24.57
CA LEU A 149 -5.21 -6.75 24.20
C LEU A 149 -5.48 -6.71 22.69
N VAL A 150 -5.64 -5.52 22.11
CA VAL A 150 -5.86 -5.37 20.66
C VAL A 150 -4.66 -5.90 19.88
N GLU A 151 -3.44 -5.65 20.34
CA GLU A 151 -2.24 -6.19 19.71
C GLU A 151 -2.25 -7.73 19.72
N MET A 152 -2.59 -8.35 20.85
CA MET A 152 -2.71 -9.80 20.96
C MET A 152 -3.74 -10.36 19.96
N GLU A 153 -4.92 -9.75 19.87
CA GLU A 153 -5.96 -10.18 18.94
C GLU A 153 -5.51 -10.07 17.47
N VAL A 154 -4.75 -9.03 17.11
CA VAL A 154 -4.19 -8.90 15.76
C VAL A 154 -3.16 -10.00 15.48
N ARG A 155 -2.28 -10.31 16.44
CA ARG A 155 -1.29 -11.38 16.29
C ARG A 155 -1.95 -12.74 16.10
N GLU A 156 -2.95 -13.06 16.92
CA GLU A 156 -3.73 -14.29 16.79
C GLU A 156 -4.40 -14.37 15.41
N LEU A 157 -4.96 -13.26 14.92
CA LEU A 157 -5.61 -13.22 13.63
C LEU A 157 -4.63 -13.44 12.46
N LEU A 158 -3.43 -12.86 12.53
CA LEU A 158 -2.37 -13.12 11.56
C LEU A 158 -1.97 -14.60 11.55
N SER A 159 -1.77 -15.18 12.73
CA SER A 159 -1.44 -16.60 12.90
C SER A 159 -2.54 -17.53 12.36
N GLN A 160 -3.82 -17.19 12.53
CA GLN A 160 -4.94 -17.96 11.96
C GLN A 160 -4.90 -18.05 10.43
N TYR A 161 -4.29 -17.08 9.76
CA TYR A 161 -4.16 -17.05 8.29
C TYR A 161 -2.72 -17.34 7.82
N ASP A 162 -1.94 -18.07 8.63
CA ASP A 162 -0.54 -18.47 8.42
C ASP A 162 0.41 -17.32 8.03
N PHE A 163 0.19 -16.14 8.61
CA PHE A 163 1.25 -15.13 8.76
C PHE A 163 1.94 -15.33 10.12
N PRO A 164 3.23 -14.97 10.25
CA PRO A 164 3.96 -15.11 11.52
C PRO A 164 3.52 -14.03 12.51
N GLY A 165 2.36 -14.21 13.16
CA GLY A 165 1.75 -13.20 14.03
C GLY A 165 2.65 -12.74 15.18
N ASP A 166 3.38 -13.65 15.81
CA ASP A 166 4.28 -13.33 16.93
C ASP A 166 5.52 -12.53 16.52
N ASP A 167 6.05 -12.77 15.31
CA ASP A 167 7.26 -12.11 14.79
C ASP A 167 6.94 -10.86 13.96
N THR A 168 5.66 -10.64 13.63
CA THR A 168 5.24 -9.49 12.82
C THR A 168 5.48 -8.19 13.57
N PRO A 169 6.17 -7.20 12.96
CA PRO A 169 6.32 -5.87 13.55
C PRO A 169 4.96 -5.18 13.69
N ILE A 170 4.72 -4.62 14.87
CA ILE A 170 3.52 -3.84 15.18
C ILE A 170 3.97 -2.47 15.69
N VAL A 171 3.64 -1.42 14.96
CA VAL A 171 3.93 -0.04 15.36
C VAL A 171 2.66 0.60 15.88
N ARG A 172 2.69 1.05 17.13
CA ARG A 172 1.60 1.80 17.77
C ARG A 172 1.78 3.29 17.49
N GLY A 173 0.73 3.94 16.96
CA GLY A 173 0.85 5.30 16.46
C GLY A 173 -0.48 6.03 16.24
N SER A 174 -0.35 7.31 15.89
CA SER A 174 -1.45 8.14 15.42
C SER A 174 -1.06 8.77 14.08
N ALA A 175 -1.63 8.24 12.99
CA ALA A 175 -1.40 8.78 11.66
C ALA A 175 -1.87 10.24 11.53
N LEU A 176 -2.97 10.59 12.22
CA LEU A 176 -3.52 11.94 12.20
C LEU A 176 -2.56 12.92 12.88
N LYS A 177 -2.10 12.63 14.09
CA LYS A 177 -1.18 13.50 14.82
C LYS A 177 0.17 13.63 14.12
N ALA A 178 0.66 12.53 13.52
CA ALA A 178 1.86 12.56 12.69
C ALA A 178 1.69 13.50 11.48
N LEU A 179 0.52 13.47 10.82
CA LEU A 179 0.21 14.36 9.70
C LEU A 179 0.03 15.83 10.14
N GLU A 180 -0.46 16.06 11.36
CA GLU A 180 -0.53 17.39 12.00
C GLU A 180 0.85 17.94 12.42
N GLY A 181 1.90 17.12 12.34
CA GLY A 181 3.29 17.52 12.60
C GLY A 181 3.77 17.32 14.03
N ASP A 182 3.07 16.50 14.83
CA ASP A 182 3.51 16.14 16.17
C ASP A 182 4.71 15.20 16.11
N ALA A 183 5.84 15.64 16.67
CA ALA A 183 7.13 14.96 16.58
C ALA A 183 7.13 13.55 17.19
N GLU A 184 6.33 13.30 18.23
CA GLU A 184 6.23 11.98 18.85
C GLU A 184 5.63 10.97 17.86
N TRP A 185 4.57 11.38 17.18
CA TRP A 185 3.85 10.53 16.24
C TRP A 185 4.54 10.47 14.86
N GLU A 186 5.24 11.53 14.44
CA GLU A 186 6.13 11.48 13.27
C GLU A 186 7.23 10.42 13.45
N ALA A 187 7.78 10.28 14.67
CA ALA A 187 8.79 9.26 14.95
C ALA A 187 8.25 7.83 14.75
N LYS A 188 6.96 7.60 15.01
CA LYS A 188 6.30 6.31 14.74
C LYS A 188 6.16 6.00 13.25
N ILE A 189 6.00 7.01 12.41
CA ILE A 189 6.03 6.83 10.95
C ILE A 189 7.44 6.48 10.47
N ILE A 190 8.47 7.07 11.07
CA ILE A 190 9.88 6.73 10.78
C ILE A 190 10.19 5.30 11.24
N GLU A 191 9.69 4.89 12.41
CA GLU A 191 9.79 3.52 12.92
C GLU A 191 9.14 2.51 11.95
N LEU A 192 7.93 2.81 11.49
CA LEU A 192 7.24 2.01 10.46
C LEU A 192 8.07 1.88 9.17
N ALA A 193 8.65 2.99 8.69
CA ALA A 193 9.52 2.97 7.53
C ALA A 193 10.80 2.12 7.75
N GLY A 194 11.36 2.14 8.95
CA GLY A 194 12.46 1.25 9.34
C GLY A 194 12.08 -0.23 9.20
N PHE A 195 10.88 -0.62 9.65
CA PHE A 195 10.40 -1.99 9.47
C PHE A 195 10.10 -2.34 8.02
N LEU A 196 9.61 -1.40 7.21
CA LEU A 196 9.47 -1.61 5.76
C LEU A 196 10.84 -1.91 5.10
N ASP A 197 11.91 -1.28 5.57
CA ASP A 197 13.27 -1.49 5.08
C ASP A 197 13.86 -2.83 5.57
N SER A 198 13.57 -3.26 6.80
CA SER A 198 14.23 -4.42 7.43
C SER A 198 13.44 -5.73 7.38
N TYR A 199 12.11 -5.68 7.44
CA TYR A 199 11.26 -6.87 7.58
C TYR A 199 10.76 -7.41 6.23
N ILE A 200 10.40 -6.52 5.31
CA ILE A 200 10.06 -6.92 3.93
C ILE A 200 11.38 -7.09 3.17
N PRO A 201 11.72 -8.29 2.67
CA PRO A 201 12.95 -8.50 1.90
C PRO A 201 12.89 -7.79 0.55
N GLU A 202 14.05 -7.60 -0.06
CA GLU A 202 14.09 -7.18 -1.46
C GLU A 202 13.52 -8.31 -2.33
N PRO A 203 12.48 -8.05 -3.14
CA PRO A 203 11.83 -9.09 -3.93
C PRO A 203 12.70 -9.52 -5.11
N GLU A 204 12.87 -10.84 -5.28
CA GLU A 204 13.55 -11.40 -6.46
C GLU A 204 12.70 -11.16 -7.72
N ARG A 205 13.20 -10.33 -8.63
CA ARG A 205 12.52 -10.00 -9.89
C ARG A 205 12.92 -10.98 -11.00
N ALA A 206 11.94 -11.63 -11.61
CA ALA A 206 12.16 -12.58 -12.70
C ALA A 206 12.38 -11.91 -14.07
N ILE A 207 13.44 -11.09 -14.18
CA ILE A 207 13.71 -10.25 -15.35
C ILE A 207 14.13 -11.02 -16.61
N ASP A 208 14.64 -12.25 -16.46
CA ASP A 208 15.11 -13.09 -17.58
C ASP A 208 14.00 -13.95 -18.22
N LYS A 209 12.75 -13.79 -17.78
CA LYS A 209 11.59 -14.51 -18.32
C LYS A 209 10.86 -13.68 -19.40
N PRO A 210 9.99 -14.28 -20.23
CA PRO A 210 9.16 -13.53 -21.16
C PRO A 210 8.29 -12.49 -20.45
N PHE A 211 8.18 -11.29 -21.04
CA PHE A 211 7.40 -10.18 -20.50
C PHE A 211 5.96 -10.58 -20.18
N LEU A 212 5.48 -10.21 -18.99
CA LEU A 212 4.09 -10.35 -18.58
C LEU A 212 3.74 -9.21 -17.62
N LEU A 213 2.66 -8.48 -17.95
CA LEU A 213 2.09 -7.40 -17.16
C LEU A 213 0.60 -7.70 -16.96
N PRO A 214 0.16 -8.06 -15.75
CA PRO A 214 -1.25 -8.10 -15.39
C PRO A 214 -1.81 -6.67 -15.43
N ILE A 215 -2.89 -6.46 -16.20
CA ILE A 215 -3.51 -5.15 -16.34
C ILE A 215 -4.34 -4.85 -15.08
N GLU A 216 -4.00 -3.77 -14.40
CA GLU A 216 -4.76 -3.22 -13.27
C GLU A 216 -5.86 -2.29 -13.76
N ASP A 217 -5.51 -1.30 -14.58
CA ASP A 217 -6.43 -0.28 -15.07
C ASP A 217 -6.04 0.22 -16.47
N VAL A 218 -6.98 0.91 -17.13
CA VAL A 218 -6.85 1.41 -18.50
C VAL A 218 -7.37 2.85 -18.59
N PHE A 219 -6.49 3.76 -18.99
CA PHE A 219 -6.79 5.17 -19.17
C PHE A 219 -6.64 5.61 -20.63
N SER A 220 -7.41 6.62 -21.02
CA SER A 220 -7.19 7.33 -22.28
C SER A 220 -6.57 8.70 -22.00
N ILE A 221 -5.34 8.90 -22.44
CA ILE A 221 -4.62 10.17 -22.28
C ILE A 221 -4.71 10.96 -23.58
N SER A 222 -5.34 12.14 -23.51
CA SER A 222 -5.45 13.06 -24.65
C SER A 222 -4.07 13.35 -25.26
N GLY A 223 -3.93 13.10 -26.56
CA GLY A 223 -2.69 13.30 -27.30
C GLY A 223 -1.61 12.21 -27.12
N ARG A 224 -1.85 11.17 -26.31
CA ARG A 224 -0.95 10.01 -26.18
C ARG A 224 -1.60 8.67 -26.55
N GLY A 225 -2.91 8.53 -26.34
CA GLY A 225 -3.65 7.30 -26.61
C GLY A 225 -3.96 6.50 -25.35
N THR A 226 -4.19 5.20 -25.52
CA THR A 226 -4.53 4.26 -24.44
C THR A 226 -3.28 3.93 -23.62
N VAL A 227 -3.39 4.02 -22.30
CA VAL A 227 -2.36 3.63 -21.35
C VAL A 227 -2.93 2.54 -20.46
N VAL A 228 -2.22 1.42 -20.36
CA VAL A 228 -2.50 0.36 -19.40
C VAL A 228 -1.54 0.48 -18.23
N THR A 229 -2.03 0.28 -17.02
CA THR A 229 -1.22 0.29 -15.79
C THR A 229 -1.17 -1.09 -15.16
N GLY A 230 -0.12 -1.35 -14.39
CA GLY A 230 0.08 -2.59 -13.66
C GLY A 230 1.55 -2.82 -13.30
N ARG A 231 1.78 -3.72 -12.37
CA ARG A 231 3.13 -4.17 -12.00
C ARG A 231 3.62 -5.22 -13.01
N VAL A 232 4.82 -5.02 -13.56
CA VAL A 232 5.46 -6.06 -14.39
C VAL A 232 5.77 -7.27 -13.50
N GLU A 233 5.13 -8.40 -13.80
CA GLU A 233 5.28 -9.63 -13.03
C GLU A 233 6.60 -10.33 -13.37
N ARG A 234 6.99 -10.28 -14.66
CA ARG A 234 8.23 -10.87 -15.14
C ARG A 234 8.67 -10.28 -16.47
N GLY A 235 9.96 -10.46 -16.76
CA GLY A 235 10.58 -9.96 -17.99
C GLY A 235 10.85 -8.46 -17.99
N ILE A 236 11.33 -7.99 -19.14
CA ILE A 236 11.60 -6.58 -19.42
C ILE A 236 10.89 -6.24 -20.73
N ILE A 237 10.31 -5.05 -20.81
CA ILE A 237 9.74 -4.49 -22.04
C ILE A 237 10.48 -3.20 -22.40
N LYS A 238 10.77 -3.00 -23.68
CA LYS A 238 11.32 -1.76 -24.23
C LYS A 238 10.32 -1.11 -25.18
N VAL A 239 10.45 0.21 -25.33
CA VAL A 239 9.61 0.97 -26.25
C VAL A 239 9.77 0.42 -27.67
N GLY A 240 8.64 0.07 -28.30
CA GLY A 240 8.58 -0.47 -29.65
C GLY A 240 8.66 -2.00 -29.75
N GLU A 241 8.76 -2.72 -28.63
CA GLU A 241 8.65 -4.19 -28.62
C GLU A 241 7.17 -4.61 -28.79
N GLU A 242 6.93 -5.60 -29.65
CA GLU A 242 5.58 -6.15 -29.85
C GLU A 242 5.14 -6.96 -28.64
N VAL A 243 3.88 -6.78 -28.24
CA VAL A 243 3.23 -7.49 -27.14
C VAL A 243 1.90 -8.08 -27.59
N GLU A 244 1.44 -9.10 -26.86
CA GLU A 244 0.12 -9.70 -27.03
C GLU A 244 -0.77 -9.36 -25.84
N ILE A 245 -1.97 -8.85 -26.12
CA ILE A 245 -3.03 -8.64 -25.13
C ILE A 245 -3.82 -9.95 -25.06
N VAL A 246 -3.60 -10.71 -23.98
CA VAL A 246 -4.18 -12.04 -23.77
C VAL A 246 -5.19 -11.99 -22.62
N GLY A 247 -6.36 -12.62 -22.77
CA GLY A 247 -7.35 -12.71 -21.69
C GLY A 247 -8.76 -13.01 -22.16
N ILE A 248 -9.73 -12.21 -21.71
CA ILE A 248 -11.18 -12.43 -21.88
C ILE A 248 -11.61 -12.47 -23.36
N LYS A 249 -10.90 -11.75 -24.24
CA LYS A 249 -11.16 -11.68 -25.69
C LYS A 249 -10.06 -12.39 -26.47
N GLU A 250 -10.28 -12.58 -27.77
CA GLU A 250 -9.26 -13.11 -28.68
C GLU A 250 -7.98 -12.28 -28.61
N THR A 251 -6.85 -12.98 -28.62
CA THR A 251 -5.52 -12.38 -28.52
C THR A 251 -5.28 -11.37 -29.64
N GLN A 252 -4.85 -10.16 -29.26
CA GLN A 252 -4.48 -9.10 -30.21
C GLN A 252 -3.03 -8.70 -30.00
N LYS A 253 -2.35 -8.41 -31.11
CA LYS A 253 -0.99 -7.87 -31.09
C LYS A 253 -1.03 -6.34 -31.05
N SER A 254 -0.12 -5.74 -30.28
CA SER A 254 0.09 -4.30 -30.19
C SER A 254 1.58 -4.01 -30.01
N THR A 255 1.97 -2.75 -30.19
CA THR A 255 3.32 -2.21 -29.89
C THR A 255 3.23 -1.00 -28.98
#